data_AF-A0A1V5BLB4-F1
#
_entry.id   AF-A0A1V5BLB4-F1
#
_cell.length_a   1.000
_cell.length_b   1.000
_cell.length_c   1.000
_cell.angle_alpha   90.00
_cell.angle_beta   90.00
_cell.angle_gamma   90.00
#
_symmetry.space_group_name_H-M   'P 1'
#
loop_
_entity.id
_entity.type
_entity.pdbx_description
1 polymer ?
#
loop_
_entity_poly.entity_id
_entity_poly.type
_entity_poly.pdbx_seq_one_letter_code
_entity_poly.pdbx_strand_id
1 'polypeptide(L)'
;METAQALEVQVNPIFQLADKFRALKERKDELEDALKAVNAEIEQIDEQLAQEMINEENQNFSRRGKTFYLTEKLYVHSIAEKRDELHKGLKENGFADMVRETVFPSTLKGFVKEQLEENDELPEWAAECISYVKRPSVRMRKAAR
;
A
#
# COMPACT_ATOMS: atom_id res chain seq x y z
N MET A 1 -48.39 31.78 22.06
CA MET A 1 -47.10 32.47 21.98
C MET A 1 -46.32 31.93 23.15
N GLU A 2 -45.22 31.18 23.03
CA GLU A 2 -44.07 31.37 22.16
C GLU A 2 -43.54 30.02 21.63
N THR A 3 -43.07 30.07 20.39
CA THR A 3 -42.58 28.98 19.58
C THR A 3 -41.23 28.48 20.06
N ALA A 4 -41.12 27.15 20.22
CA ALA A 4 -39.86 26.45 20.40
C ALA A 4 -38.93 26.73 19.21
N GLN A 5 -37.91 27.57 19.45
CA GLN A 5 -36.90 27.88 18.47
C GLN A 5 -35.87 26.75 18.49
N ALA A 6 -36.05 25.78 17.59
CA ALA A 6 -35.04 24.76 17.31
C ALA A 6 -33.77 25.48 16.81
N LEU A 7 -32.70 25.44 17.61
CA LEU A 7 -31.38 25.84 17.17
C LEU A 7 -30.94 24.88 16.05
N GLU A 8 -31.10 25.29 14.80
CA GLU A 8 -30.35 24.72 13.70
C GLU A 8 -28.88 25.08 13.91
N VAL A 9 -28.15 24.18 14.56
CA VAL A 9 -26.68 24.25 14.60
C VAL A 9 -26.23 24.11 13.15
N GLN A 10 -25.87 25.22 12.50
CA GLN A 10 -25.17 25.21 11.23
C GLN A 10 -23.85 24.49 11.44
N VAL A 11 -23.84 23.17 11.20
CA VAL A 11 -22.63 22.37 11.26
C VAL A 11 -21.77 22.82 10.09
N ASN A 12 -20.73 23.60 10.40
CA ASN A 12 -19.83 24.14 9.39
C ASN A 12 -19.32 22.99 8.51
N PRO A 13 -19.48 23.06 7.17
CA PRO A 13 -19.09 21.99 6.26
C PRO A 13 -17.65 21.51 6.44
N ILE A 14 -16.76 22.39 6.93
CA ILE A 14 -15.37 22.03 7.23
C ILE A 14 -15.24 21.00 8.38
N PHE A 15 -16.10 21.07 9.41
CA PHE A 15 -16.08 20.11 10.52
C PHE A 15 -16.67 18.77 10.08
N GLN A 16 -17.77 18.78 9.31
CA GLN A 16 -18.32 17.54 8.73
C GLN A 16 -17.31 16.81 7.83
N LEU A 17 -16.56 17.57 7.01
CA LEU A 17 -15.52 17.01 6.17
C LEU A 17 -14.34 16.50 6.98
N ALA A 18 -13.95 17.19 8.06
CA ALA A 18 -12.90 16.73 8.96
C ALA A 18 -13.28 15.43 9.69
N ASP A 19 -14.49 15.33 10.21
CA ASP A 19 -15.00 14.12 10.88
C ASP A 19 -15.09 12.94 9.91
N LYS A 20 -15.61 13.16 8.69
CA LYS A 20 -15.63 12.15 7.63
C LYS A 20 -14.21 11.71 7.24
N PHE A 21 -13.29 12.67 7.07
CA PHE A 21 -11.90 12.37 6.71
C PHE A 21 -11.20 11.52 7.78
N ARG A 22 -11.42 11.86 9.06
CA ARG A 22 -10.91 11.08 10.20
C ARG A 22 -11.48 9.67 10.20
N ALA A 23 -12.81 9.53 10.13
CA ALA A 23 -13.47 8.24 10.14
C ALA A 23 -13.02 7.33 8.99
N LEU A 24 -12.80 7.90 7.79
CA LEU A 24 -12.26 7.16 6.65
C LEU A 24 -10.82 6.70 6.86
N LYS A 25 -9.99 7.49 7.57
CA LYS A 25 -8.62 7.09 7.91
C LYS A 25 -8.60 5.97 8.94
N GLU A 26 -9.36 6.11 10.02
CA GLU A 26 -9.50 5.05 11.04
C GLU A 26 -10.01 3.76 10.40
N ARG A 27 -11.03 3.84 9.52
CA ARG A 27 -11.55 2.67 8.81
C ARG A 27 -10.55 2.05 7.84
N LYS A 28 -9.71 2.85 7.18
CA LYS A 28 -8.65 2.33 6.31
C LYS A 28 -7.66 1.49 7.11
N ASP A 29 -7.22 2.02 8.25
CA ASP A 29 -6.23 1.34 9.10
C ASP A 29 -6.82 0.02 9.65
N GLU A 30 -8.09 0.03 10.09
CA GLU A 30 -8.81 -1.19 10.49
C GLU A 30 -8.88 -2.25 9.38
N LEU A 31 -9.17 -1.83 8.14
CA LEU A 31 -9.25 -2.75 7.01
C LEU A 31 -7.88 -3.31 6.62
N GLU A 32 -6.81 -2.51 6.75
CA GLU A 32 -5.44 -2.98 6.53
C GLU A 32 -5.03 -4.03 7.56
N ASP A 33 -5.42 -3.86 8.83
CA ASP A 33 -5.16 -4.87 9.86
C ASP A 33 -6.04 -6.12 9.70
N ALA A 34 -7.31 -5.96 9.35
CA ALA A 34 -8.17 -7.09 9.00
C ALA A 34 -7.64 -7.88 7.79
N LEU A 35 -7.12 -7.18 6.78
CA LEU A 35 -6.52 -7.81 5.60
C LEU A 35 -5.28 -8.63 5.97
N LYS A 36 -4.41 -8.11 6.84
CA LYS A 36 -3.25 -8.86 7.34
C LYS A 36 -3.69 -10.11 8.10
N ALA A 37 -4.70 -10.00 8.96
CA ALA A 37 -5.22 -11.12 9.72
C ALA A 37 -5.80 -12.21 8.81
N VAL A 38 -6.62 -11.83 7.82
CA VAL A 38 -7.18 -12.77 6.84
C VAL A 38 -6.08 -13.44 6.02
N ASN A 39 -5.06 -12.70 5.58
CA ASN A 39 -3.95 -13.29 4.84
C ASN A 39 -3.17 -14.31 5.69
N ALA A 40 -2.94 -14.03 6.97
CA ALA A 40 -2.29 -14.97 7.88
C ALA A 40 -3.14 -16.24 8.10
N GLU A 41 -4.46 -16.10 8.25
CA GLU A 41 -5.36 -17.24 8.37
C GLU A 41 -5.40 -18.08 7.09
N ILE A 42 -5.39 -17.44 5.91
CA ILE A 42 -5.29 -18.13 4.62
C ILE A 42 -4.00 -18.93 4.54
N GLU A 43 -2.86 -18.35 4.92
CA GLU A 43 -1.56 -19.05 4.89
C GLU A 43 -1.57 -20.27 5.83
N GLN A 44 -2.05 -20.09 7.06
CA GLN A 44 -2.14 -21.17 8.04
C GLN A 44 -3.07 -22.31 7.57
N ILE A 45 -4.18 -21.98 6.90
CA ILE A 45 -5.12 -22.99 6.37
C ILE A 45 -4.58 -23.63 5.09
N ASP A 46 -3.86 -22.89 4.25
CA ASP A 46 -3.17 -23.43 3.06
C ASP A 46 -2.15 -24.49 3.47
N GLU A 47 -1.34 -24.22 4.49
CA GLU A 47 -0.38 -25.18 5.05
C GLU A 47 -1.07 -26.43 5.62
N GLN A 48 -2.10 -26.25 6.45
CA GLN A 48 -2.86 -27.38 7.00
C GLN A 48 -3.51 -28.22 5.90
N LEU A 49 -4.14 -27.56 4.91
CA LEU A 49 -4.79 -28.25 3.80
C LEU A 49 -3.77 -29.02 2.96
N ALA A 50 -2.59 -28.45 2.69
CA ALA A 50 -1.51 -29.14 2.00
C ALA A 50 -1.02 -30.37 2.78
N GLN A 51 -0.86 -30.26 4.11
CA GLN A 51 -0.47 -31.39 4.96
C GLN A 51 -1.52 -32.50 4.95
N GLU A 52 -2.80 -32.17 5.06
CA GLU A 52 -3.88 -33.16 4.98
C GLU A 52 -3.92 -33.83 3.60
N MET A 53 -3.75 -33.06 2.52
CA MET A 53 -3.64 -33.62 1.17
C MET A 53 -2.44 -34.58 1.01
N ILE A 54 -1.30 -34.28 1.65
CA ILE A 54 -0.14 -35.18 1.69
C ILE A 54 -0.46 -36.45 2.49
N ASN A 55 -1.07 -36.31 3.67
CA ASN A 55 -1.44 -37.42 4.55
C ASN A 55 -2.45 -38.38 3.90
N GLU A 56 -3.39 -37.84 3.11
CA GLU A 56 -4.37 -38.63 2.36
C GLU A 56 -3.85 -39.14 1.01
N GLU A 57 -2.57 -38.90 0.67
CA GLU A 57 -1.98 -39.18 -0.64
C GLU A 57 -2.81 -38.59 -1.81
N ASN A 58 -3.48 -37.47 -1.56
CA ASN A 58 -4.44 -36.86 -2.46
C ASN A 58 -3.83 -35.66 -3.19
N GLN A 59 -3.48 -35.85 -4.47
CA GLN A 59 -2.89 -34.78 -5.27
C GLN A 59 -3.89 -33.70 -5.71
N ASN A 60 -5.19 -34.02 -5.80
CA ASN A 60 -6.23 -33.04 -6.14
C ASN A 60 -7.64 -33.52 -5.75
N PHE A 61 -8.49 -32.58 -5.32
CA PHE A 61 -9.90 -32.87 -5.06
C PHE A 61 -10.79 -31.72 -5.50
N SER A 62 -12.06 -32.01 -5.78
CA SER A 62 -13.06 -30.99 -6.12
C SER A 62 -14.15 -30.90 -5.06
N ARG A 63 -14.43 -29.68 -4.58
CA ARG A 63 -15.46 -29.41 -3.58
C ARG A 63 -16.17 -28.09 -3.90
N ARG A 64 -17.51 -28.10 -3.89
CA ARG A 64 -18.36 -26.91 -4.16
C ARG A 64 -17.97 -26.15 -5.44
N GLY A 65 -17.70 -26.88 -6.53
CA GLY A 65 -17.38 -26.28 -7.83
C GLY A 65 -15.97 -25.68 -7.93
N LYS A 66 -15.08 -25.93 -6.95
CA LYS A 66 -13.66 -25.57 -7.01
C LYS A 66 -12.81 -26.82 -6.94
N THR A 67 -11.71 -26.83 -7.68
CA THR A 67 -10.69 -27.89 -7.65
C THR A 67 -9.46 -27.36 -6.91
N PHE A 68 -9.00 -28.15 -5.95
CA PHE A 68 -7.81 -27.93 -5.15
C PHE A 68 -6.76 -28.93 -5.61
N TYR A 69 -5.53 -28.49 -5.79
CA TYR A 69 -4.42 -29.32 -6.23
C TYR A 69 -3.19 -29.01 -5.38
N LEU A 70 -2.42 -30.04 -5.02
CA LEU A 70 -1.16 -29.86 -4.33
C LEU A 70 -0.14 -29.26 -5.31
N THR A 71 0.51 -28.18 -4.92
CA THR A 71 1.56 -27.55 -5.73
C THR A 71 2.72 -27.14 -4.84
N GLU A 72 3.93 -27.22 -5.38
CA GLU A 72 5.13 -26.76 -4.69
C GLU A 72 5.27 -25.24 -4.89
N LYS A 73 4.99 -24.46 -3.86
CA LYS A 73 5.32 -23.03 -3.86
C LYS A 73 6.82 -22.85 -3.62
N LEU A 74 7.53 -22.33 -4.61
CA LEU A 74 8.91 -21.89 -4.45
C LEU A 74 8.94 -20.52 -3.77
N TYR A 75 9.30 -20.50 -2.50
CA TYR A 75 9.58 -19.26 -1.77
C TYR A 75 11.04 -18.85 -1.99
N VAL A 76 11.26 -17.82 -2.80
CA VAL A 76 12.58 -17.22 -3.01
C VAL A 76 12.69 -15.95 -2.20
N HIS A 77 13.64 -15.93 -1.26
CA HIS A 77 13.97 -14.72 -0.51
C HIS A 77 15.35 -14.23 -0.94
N SER A 78 15.46 -12.92 -1.20
CA SER A 78 16.77 -12.28 -1.33
C SER A 78 17.42 -12.17 0.05
N ILE A 79 18.67 -12.61 0.18
CA ILE A 79 19.47 -12.38 1.39
C ILE A 79 19.68 -10.87 1.51
N ALA A 80 19.18 -10.27 2.59
CA ALA A 80 19.14 -8.81 2.77
C ALA A 80 20.52 -8.15 2.63
N GLU A 81 21.56 -8.78 3.16
CA GLU A 81 22.96 -8.30 3.09
C GLU A 81 23.58 -8.40 1.69
N LYS A 82 23.04 -9.25 0.82
CA LYS A 82 23.56 -9.49 -0.53
C LYS A 82 22.67 -8.92 -1.63
N ARG A 83 21.75 -8.02 -1.28
CA ARG A 83 20.79 -7.46 -2.25
C ARG A 83 21.50 -6.71 -3.37
N ASP A 84 22.54 -5.94 -3.05
CA ASP A 84 23.32 -5.19 -4.03
C ASP A 84 24.17 -6.11 -4.92
N GLU A 85 24.78 -7.15 -4.34
CA GLU A 85 25.50 -8.18 -5.11
C GLU A 85 24.56 -8.96 -6.04
N LEU A 86 23.36 -9.29 -5.58
CA LEU A 86 22.32 -9.95 -6.37
C LEU A 86 21.87 -9.05 -7.53
N HIS A 87 21.58 -7.78 -7.28
CA HIS A 87 21.19 -6.84 -8.33
C HIS A 87 22.30 -6.67 -9.37
N LYS A 88 23.55 -6.56 -8.93
CA LYS A 88 24.70 -6.46 -9.83
C LYS A 88 24.84 -7.73 -10.68
N GLY A 89 24.80 -8.90 -10.03
CA GLY A 89 24.86 -10.19 -10.72
C GLY A 89 23.74 -10.37 -11.74
N LEU A 90 22.50 -10.01 -11.40
CA LEU A 90 21.37 -10.06 -12.33
C LEU A 90 21.58 -9.15 -13.55
N LYS A 91 22.09 -7.93 -13.35
CA LYS A 91 22.41 -7.00 -14.44
C LYS A 91 23.54 -7.53 -15.34
N GLU A 92 24.62 -8.04 -14.74
CA GLU A 92 25.78 -8.55 -15.48
C GLU A 92 25.47 -9.84 -16.27
N ASN A 93 24.49 -10.64 -15.81
CA ASN A 93 24.11 -11.91 -16.44
C ASN A 93 22.88 -11.79 -17.36
N GLY A 94 22.51 -10.58 -17.79
CA GLY A 94 21.45 -10.39 -18.79
C GLY A 94 20.02 -10.48 -18.25
N PHE A 95 19.83 -10.46 -16.94
CA PHE A 95 18.52 -10.42 -16.27
C PHE A 95 18.19 -9.02 -15.72
N ALA A 96 18.68 -7.98 -16.40
CA ALA A 96 18.48 -6.59 -16.00
C ALA A 96 16.98 -6.22 -15.87
N ASP A 97 16.12 -6.79 -16.72
CA ASP A 97 14.66 -6.59 -16.66
C ASP A 97 14.00 -7.10 -15.36
N MET A 98 14.65 -8.03 -14.64
CA MET A 98 14.16 -8.46 -13.32
C MET A 98 14.46 -7.43 -12.23
N VAL A 99 15.44 -6.55 -12.45
CA VAL A 99 15.87 -5.53 -11.48
C VAL A 99 15.11 -4.23 -11.74
N ARG A 100 14.14 -3.93 -10.88
CA ARG A 100 13.37 -2.67 -10.97
C ARG A 100 14.16 -1.50 -10.39
N GLU A 101 14.67 -0.64 -11.25
CA GLU A 101 15.23 0.66 -10.88
C GLU A 101 14.09 1.62 -10.52
N THR A 102 13.69 1.59 -9.24
CA THR A 102 12.55 2.36 -8.75
C THR A 102 13.05 3.64 -8.09
N VAL A 103 12.66 4.79 -8.63
CA VAL A 103 12.72 6.05 -7.88
C VAL A 103 11.48 6.12 -7.00
N PHE A 104 11.66 6.17 -5.68
CA PHE A 104 10.53 6.26 -4.76
C PHE A 104 9.79 7.59 -4.95
N PRO A 105 8.45 7.60 -5.05
CA PRO A 105 7.67 8.83 -5.24
C PRO A 105 7.93 9.90 -4.17
N SER A 106 8.26 9.47 -2.94
CA SER A 106 8.64 10.37 -1.84
C SER A 106 9.96 11.09 -2.11
N THR A 107 10.96 10.38 -2.64
CA THR A 107 12.26 10.94 -3.02
C THR A 107 12.10 11.88 -4.22
N LEU A 108 11.34 11.46 -5.23
CA LEU A 108 11.05 12.30 -6.40
C LEU A 108 10.30 13.58 -6.00
N LYS A 109 9.31 13.46 -5.10
CA LYS A 109 8.61 14.62 -4.54
C LYS A 109 9.52 15.56 -3.76
N GLY A 110 10.47 15.01 -3.00
CA GLY A 110 11.50 15.78 -2.30
C GLY A 110 12.35 16.59 -3.27
N PHE A 111 12.90 15.92 -4.28
CA PHE A 111 13.66 16.56 -5.36
C PHE A 111 12.87 17.66 -6.06
N VAL A 112 11.63 17.39 -6.50
CA VAL A 112 10.77 18.39 -7.15
C VAL A 112 10.49 19.58 -6.23
N LYS A 113 10.28 19.35 -4.93
CA LYS A 113 10.04 20.43 -3.96
C LYS A 113 11.27 21.30 -3.77
N GLU A 114 12.44 20.69 -3.63
CA GLU A 114 13.73 21.38 -3.46
C GLU A 114 14.07 22.22 -4.69
N GLN A 115 13.93 21.66 -5.90
CA GLN A 115 14.14 22.40 -7.15
C GLN A 115 13.20 23.60 -7.30
N LEU A 116 11.91 23.43 -6.94
CA LEU A 116 10.95 24.53 -6.95
C LEU A 116 11.16 25.56 -5.83
N GLU A 117 11.82 25.21 -4.72
CA GLU A 117 12.15 26.15 -3.62
C GLU A 117 13.42 26.96 -3.93
N GLU A 118 14.38 26.38 -4.66
CA GLU A 118 15.66 27.01 -4.97
C GLU A 118 15.65 27.78 -6.30
N ASN A 119 15.01 27.23 -7.32
CA ASN A 119 15.08 27.73 -8.69
C ASN A 119 13.73 28.18 -9.26
N ASP A 120 12.63 28.06 -8.49
CA ASP A 120 11.23 28.31 -8.92
C ASP A 120 10.73 27.46 -10.13
N GLU A 121 11.61 26.67 -10.74
CA GLU A 121 11.34 25.85 -11.94
C GLU A 121 12.10 24.50 -11.90
N LEU A 122 11.64 23.53 -12.70
CA LEU A 122 12.29 22.22 -12.82
C LEU A 122 13.33 22.24 -13.95
N PRO A 123 14.45 21.52 -13.80
CA PRO A 123 15.40 21.29 -14.90
C PRO A 123 14.70 20.73 -16.13
N GLU A 124 15.14 21.10 -17.34
CA GLU A 124 14.50 20.74 -18.61
C GLU A 124 14.26 19.22 -18.75
N TRP A 125 15.28 18.41 -18.48
CA TRP A 125 15.19 16.94 -18.52
C TRP A 125 14.13 16.38 -17.55
N ALA A 126 13.93 17.04 -16.40
CA ALA A 126 12.97 16.64 -15.38
C ALA A 126 11.56 17.14 -15.74
N ALA A 127 11.43 18.30 -16.36
CA ALA A 127 10.16 18.84 -16.84
C ALA A 127 9.54 17.97 -17.95
N GLU A 128 10.36 17.35 -18.79
CA GLU A 128 9.89 16.39 -19.81
C GLU A 128 9.47 15.03 -19.22
N CYS A 129 10.04 14.65 -18.07
CA CYS A 129 9.84 13.34 -17.46
C CYS A 129 8.86 13.34 -16.27
N ILE A 130 8.55 14.51 -15.70
CA ILE A 130 7.80 14.64 -14.44
C ILE A 130 6.63 15.61 -14.61
N SER A 131 5.41 15.08 -14.46
CA SER A 131 4.22 15.90 -14.28
C SER A 131 3.91 16.07 -12.79
N TYR A 132 3.65 17.31 -12.35
CA TYR A 132 3.29 17.60 -10.96
C TYR A 132 2.04 18.49 -10.86
N VAL A 133 1.26 18.28 -9.81
CA VAL A 133 0.08 19.11 -9.49
C VAL A 133 0.09 19.43 -8.00
N LYS A 134 0.06 20.72 -7.67
CA LYS A 134 -0.11 21.18 -6.27
C LYS A 134 -1.61 21.10 -5.93
N ARG A 135 -2.00 20.16 -5.07
CA ARG A 135 -3.35 20.09 -4.49
C ARG A 135 -3.30 20.46 -3.01
N PRO A 136 -4.15 21.37 -2.52
CA PRO A 136 -4.25 21.63 -1.09
C PRO A 136 -4.63 20.33 -0.37
N SER A 137 -3.91 19.98 0.69
CA SER A 137 -4.07 18.74 1.42
C SER A 137 -4.11 19.02 2.91
N VAL A 138 -5.12 18.49 3.60
CA VAL A 138 -5.30 18.63 5.05
C VAL A 138 -4.52 17.51 5.75
N ARG A 139 -3.69 17.88 6.73
CA ARG A 139 -2.99 16.92 7.60
C ARG A 139 -3.53 17.06 9.02
N MET A 140 -3.81 15.93 9.67
CA MET A 140 -4.22 15.89 11.07
C MET A 140 -2.97 15.80 11.96
N ARG A 141 -2.90 16.62 13.01
CA ARG A 141 -1.92 16.51 14.10
C ARG A 141 -2.64 16.53 15.44
N LYS A 142 -2.11 15.83 16.43
CA LYS A 142 -2.63 15.89 17.80
C LYS A 142 -2.46 17.33 18.32
N ALA A 143 -3.51 17.93 18.88
CA ALA A 143 -3.39 19.25 19.49
C ALA A 143 -2.43 19.18 20.67
N ALA A 144 -1.44 20.08 20.73
CA ALA A 144 -0.71 20.35 21.96
C ALA A 144 -1.71 21.00 22.93
N ARG A 145 -1.76 20.50 24.17
CA ARG A 145 -2.59 21.06 25.24
C ARG A 145 -2.21 22.49 25.55
#